data_AF-E9EGX1-F1
#
_entry.id   AF-E9EGX1-F1
#
_cell.length_a   1.000
_cell.length_b   1.000
_cell.length_c   1.000
_cell.angle_alpha   90.00
_cell.angle_beta   90.00
_cell.angle_gamma   90.00
#
_symmetry.space_group_name_H-M   'P 1'
#
loop_
_entity.id
_entity.type
_entity.pdbx_description
1 polymer ?
#
loop_
_entity_poly.entity_id
_entity_poly.type
_entity_poly.pdbx_seq_one_letter_code
_entity_poly.pdbx_strand_id
1 'polypeptide(L)'
;MEKRTPPADVGSPDAANDEAPSQTLTPPIPTEPLKGIPRYPGLPKLDYKLYSPPLFKLSSDSITLSSKAEYLSSNAAALVSLIRAQSTVPPKPQIHVRGSRGRRIDFDIKLNLMTLLVPDDERLRMDYIRCVGQGELAHRGGVRPDVLPEVGEGELEEWCRRFVQDTATVKTFSLDRVIANLDVGWIEGQLRSLIATLKYRGAVDVTFLVTHSRVLVQNPDRVNQFFTNVTSLFSGKNKYEVIKSVWPFATTKNGEPGRRCIVQSEEVWWKEWKDPIRYAISQKRQGWVTVEDKLEAVMEGKGNQTESVDWGPDQYGTS
;
A
#
# COMPACT_ATOMS: atom_id res chain seq x y z
N MET A 1 47.99 75.23 -34.38
CA MET A 1 47.73 74.10 -35.29
C MET A 1 46.92 73.03 -34.60
N GLU A 2 45.71 72.73 -35.04
CA GLU A 2 44.55 73.64 -35.09
C GLU A 2 43.28 72.77 -34.97
N LYS A 3 42.20 73.28 -34.37
CA LYS A 3 40.87 72.63 -34.38
C LYS A 3 40.13 73.00 -35.68
N ARG A 4 39.18 72.16 -36.12
CA ARG A 4 37.72 72.46 -36.10
C ARG A 4 36.84 71.35 -36.69
N THR A 5 35.53 71.50 -36.46
CA THR A 5 34.43 70.52 -36.63
C THR A 5 33.37 71.04 -37.66
N PRO A 6 32.13 70.54 -37.81
CA PRO A 6 31.57 69.99 -39.08
C PRO A 6 30.44 70.85 -39.73
N PRO A 7 29.73 70.32 -40.75
CA PRO A 7 28.28 69.93 -40.66
C PRO A 7 27.97 68.57 -41.35
N ALA A 8 26.89 67.78 -41.16
CA ALA A 8 25.42 67.97 -41.35
C ALA A 8 24.98 68.01 -42.85
N ASP A 9 23.89 67.37 -43.36
CA ASP A 9 22.81 66.53 -42.76
C ASP A 9 21.95 65.73 -43.84
N VAL A 10 20.97 64.90 -43.41
CA VAL A 10 19.79 64.28 -44.13
C VAL A 10 19.98 63.10 -45.12
N GLY A 11 19.12 62.05 -45.02
CA GLY A 11 18.83 61.13 -46.15
C GLY A 11 18.16 59.76 -45.86
N SER A 12 16.86 59.62 -46.14
CA SER A 12 16.10 58.37 -46.42
C SER A 12 15.21 58.66 -47.65
N PRO A 13 14.64 57.69 -48.42
CA PRO A 13 14.22 56.34 -48.02
C PRO A 13 14.39 55.24 -49.13
N ASP A 14 13.55 54.19 -49.05
CA ASP A 14 13.10 53.26 -50.10
C ASP A 14 13.93 52.03 -50.53
N ALA A 15 13.63 50.95 -49.79
CA ALA A 15 13.31 49.60 -50.26
C ALA A 15 13.51 49.22 -51.75
N ALA A 16 14.31 48.17 -51.96
CA ALA A 16 14.12 47.18 -53.02
C ALA A 16 14.41 45.77 -52.47
N ASN A 17 13.67 44.77 -52.94
CA ASN A 17 13.74 43.39 -52.44
C ASN A 17 15.02 42.68 -52.89
N ASP A 18 15.56 41.81 -52.04
CA ASP A 18 16.34 40.65 -52.49
C ASP A 18 15.97 39.43 -51.62
N GLU A 19 15.66 38.30 -52.27
CA GLU A 19 15.00 37.14 -51.68
C GLU A 19 15.88 35.89 -51.82
N ALA A 20 16.56 35.49 -50.74
CA ALA A 20 17.38 34.26 -50.68
C ALA A 20 17.50 33.75 -49.22
N PRO A 21 17.75 32.45 -48.99
CA PRO A 21 16.76 31.62 -48.32
C PRO A 21 16.97 31.41 -46.82
N SER A 22 15.86 31.36 -46.08
CA SER A 22 15.85 31.06 -44.64
C SER A 22 16.41 29.66 -44.34
N GLN A 23 17.43 29.61 -43.49
CA GLN A 23 18.00 28.37 -42.97
C GLN A 23 16.95 27.63 -42.13
N THR A 24 16.71 26.35 -42.46
CA THR A 24 15.81 25.48 -41.71
C THR A 24 16.45 25.11 -40.36
N LEU A 25 16.21 25.95 -39.35
CA LEU A 25 16.53 25.64 -37.96
C LEU A 25 15.68 24.43 -37.53
N THR A 26 16.32 23.26 -37.44
CA THR A 26 15.73 22.05 -36.90
C THR A 26 15.26 22.34 -35.47
N PRO A 27 13.98 22.15 -35.12
CA PRO A 27 13.53 22.38 -33.75
C PRO A 27 14.29 21.44 -32.80
N PRO A 28 14.76 21.90 -31.64
CA PRO A 28 15.39 21.04 -30.67
C PRO A 28 14.41 19.94 -30.27
N ILE A 29 14.86 18.68 -30.40
CA ILE A 29 14.09 17.51 -30.00
C ILE A 29 13.60 17.74 -28.56
N PRO A 30 12.28 17.68 -28.28
CA PRO A 30 11.79 17.74 -26.92
C PRO A 30 12.36 16.55 -26.15
N THR A 31 13.37 16.80 -25.32
CA THR A 31 13.84 15.85 -24.34
C THR A 31 12.69 15.64 -23.36
N GLU A 32 11.86 14.60 -23.58
CA GLU A 32 10.80 14.29 -22.63
C GLU A 32 11.44 14.18 -21.24
N PRO A 33 10.99 14.98 -20.25
CA PRO A 33 11.46 14.79 -18.91
C PRO A 33 11.08 13.37 -18.49
N LEU A 34 12.06 12.61 -18.00
CA LEU A 34 11.86 11.29 -17.39
C LEU A 34 10.58 11.35 -16.54
N LYS A 35 9.52 10.68 -17.01
CA LYS A 35 8.16 10.80 -16.46
C LYS A 35 8.16 10.26 -15.03
N GLY A 36 8.43 11.15 -14.09
CA GLY A 36 8.54 10.85 -12.67
C GLY A 36 7.27 10.19 -12.15
N ILE A 37 7.42 9.44 -11.05
CA ILE A 37 6.30 8.79 -10.38
C ILE A 37 5.22 9.85 -10.09
N PRO A 38 3.97 9.67 -10.57
CA PRO A 38 2.89 10.63 -10.36
C PRO A 38 2.69 10.90 -8.87
N ARG A 39 2.73 12.18 -8.49
CA ARG A 39 2.55 12.61 -7.10
C ARG A 39 1.12 13.12 -6.91
N TYR A 40 0.46 12.58 -5.90
CA TYR A 40 -0.90 12.94 -5.53
C TYR A 40 -0.86 13.71 -4.20
N PRO A 41 -1.22 15.01 -4.16
CA PRO A 41 -1.28 15.78 -2.92
C PRO A 41 -2.17 15.10 -1.87
N GLY A 42 -1.74 15.10 -0.61
CA GLY A 42 -2.46 14.47 0.50
C GLY A 42 -2.36 12.93 0.56
N LEU A 43 -1.72 12.27 -0.40
CA LEU A 43 -1.44 10.83 -0.36
C LEU A 43 0.06 10.55 -0.13
N PRO A 44 0.42 9.43 0.54
CA PRO A 44 1.80 9.00 0.67
C PRO A 44 2.55 8.92 -0.68
N LYS A 45 3.84 9.25 -0.66
CA LYS A 45 4.71 9.28 -1.85
C LYS A 45 5.08 7.85 -2.29
N LEU A 46 4.21 7.23 -3.06
CA LEU A 46 4.33 5.84 -3.56
C LEU A 46 4.06 5.77 -5.07
N ASP A 47 4.60 4.76 -5.75
CA ASP A 47 4.13 4.43 -7.11
C ASP A 47 2.86 3.57 -7.04
N TYR A 48 1.71 4.24 -7.04
CA TYR A 48 0.40 3.58 -6.96
C TYR A 48 0.11 2.61 -8.11
N LYS A 49 0.83 2.69 -9.24
CA LYS A 49 0.68 1.74 -10.35
C LYS A 49 1.04 0.31 -9.92
N LEU A 50 1.85 0.14 -8.89
CA LEU A 50 2.25 -1.15 -8.35
C LEU A 50 1.13 -1.89 -7.61
N TYR A 51 0.03 -1.22 -7.25
CA TYR A 51 -1.19 -1.90 -6.76
C TYR A 51 -2.09 -2.42 -7.89
N SER A 52 -1.91 -1.94 -9.12
CA SER A 52 -2.67 -2.36 -10.31
C SER A 52 -1.77 -2.51 -11.56
N PRO A 53 -0.69 -3.31 -11.50
CA PRO A 53 0.22 -3.47 -12.62
C PRO A 53 -0.43 -4.25 -13.78
N PRO A 54 0.01 -4.04 -15.03
CA PRO A 54 -0.51 -4.76 -16.19
C PRO A 54 -0.44 -6.27 -16.02
N LEU A 55 -1.45 -6.99 -16.52
CA LEU A 55 -1.58 -8.45 -16.44
C LEU A 55 -1.75 -9.01 -15.00
N PHE A 56 -1.99 -8.18 -13.99
CA PHE A 56 -2.43 -8.62 -12.67
C PHE A 56 -3.93 -8.40 -12.45
N LYS A 57 -4.52 -9.21 -11.56
CA LYS A 57 -5.90 -9.09 -11.08
C LYS A 57 -5.89 -9.10 -9.55
N LEU A 58 -6.47 -8.07 -8.95
CA LEU A 58 -6.75 -8.01 -7.52
C LEU A 58 -7.94 -8.92 -7.20
N SER A 59 -7.85 -9.69 -6.12
CA SER A 59 -8.95 -10.51 -5.59
C SER A 59 -10.10 -9.66 -5.04
N SER A 60 -11.30 -10.24 -4.92
CA SER A 60 -12.50 -9.52 -4.45
C SER A 60 -12.41 -9.03 -3.01
N ASP A 61 -11.67 -9.74 -2.15
CA ASP A 61 -11.32 -9.32 -0.78
C ASP A 61 -10.26 -8.20 -0.74
N SER A 62 -9.72 -7.80 -1.89
CA SER A 62 -8.61 -6.87 -2.06
C SER A 62 -7.30 -7.29 -1.37
N ILE A 63 -7.11 -8.56 -1.02
CA ILE A 63 -5.92 -9.06 -0.30
C ILE A 63 -4.79 -9.42 -1.29
N THR A 64 -5.11 -10.16 -2.35
CA THR A 64 -4.13 -10.81 -3.23
C THR A 64 -4.15 -10.22 -4.64
N LEU A 65 -3.00 -9.69 -5.07
CA LEU A 65 -2.73 -9.24 -6.42
C LEU A 65 -2.08 -10.38 -7.22
N SER A 66 -2.80 -10.97 -8.17
CA SER A 66 -2.41 -12.23 -8.84
C SER A 66 -2.11 -12.08 -10.33
N SER A 67 -1.13 -12.80 -10.86
CA SER A 67 -0.88 -12.90 -12.31
C SER A 67 -0.56 -14.33 -12.76
N LYS A 68 -0.89 -14.62 -14.02
CA LYS A 68 -0.51 -15.84 -14.76
C LYS A 68 0.41 -15.53 -15.96
N ALA A 69 1.03 -14.35 -16.00
CA ALA A 69 1.83 -13.93 -17.14
C ALA A 69 3.09 -14.81 -17.29
N GLU A 70 3.21 -15.48 -18.44
CA GLU A 70 4.19 -16.55 -18.65
C GLU A 70 5.63 -16.13 -18.37
N TYR A 71 6.02 -14.92 -18.80
CA TYR A 71 7.37 -14.37 -18.65
C TYR A 71 7.84 -14.29 -17.17
N LEU A 72 6.92 -14.16 -16.21
CA LEU A 72 7.24 -14.17 -14.78
C LEU A 72 7.53 -15.57 -14.23
N SER A 73 7.17 -16.62 -14.99
CA SER A 73 7.41 -18.02 -14.66
C SER A 73 8.50 -18.69 -15.51
N SER A 74 8.99 -18.00 -16.56
CA SER A 74 10.05 -18.45 -17.46
C SER A 74 11.33 -17.58 -17.43
N ASN A 75 11.28 -16.35 -16.89
CA ASN A 75 12.44 -15.46 -16.76
C ASN A 75 12.66 -15.02 -15.31
N ALA A 76 13.75 -15.51 -14.69
CA ALA A 76 14.06 -15.23 -13.29
C ALA A 76 14.40 -13.74 -13.04
N ALA A 77 15.07 -13.07 -13.97
CA ALA A 77 15.39 -11.64 -13.84
C ALA A 77 14.15 -10.75 -13.91
N ALA A 78 13.15 -11.15 -14.69
CA ALA A 78 11.85 -10.47 -14.73
C ALA A 78 11.08 -10.65 -13.40
N LEU A 79 11.11 -11.85 -12.81
CA LEU A 79 10.52 -12.10 -11.50
C LEU A 79 11.23 -11.34 -10.38
N VAL A 80 12.57 -11.34 -10.34
CA VAL A 80 13.35 -10.56 -9.35
C VAL A 80 13.01 -9.07 -9.45
N SER A 81 12.96 -8.53 -10.67
CA SER A 81 12.59 -7.12 -10.92
C SER A 81 11.17 -6.81 -10.44
N LEU A 82 10.20 -7.70 -10.71
CA LEU A 82 8.84 -7.58 -10.19
C LEU A 82 8.80 -7.58 -8.66
N ILE A 83 9.47 -8.53 -8.01
CA ILE A 83 9.43 -8.69 -6.54
C ILE A 83 10.06 -7.47 -5.86
N ARG A 84 11.19 -6.98 -6.39
CA ARG A 84 11.82 -5.72 -5.95
C ARG A 84 10.93 -4.50 -6.14
N ALA A 85 10.22 -4.39 -7.26
CA ALA A 85 9.27 -3.30 -7.46
C ALA A 85 8.07 -3.43 -6.49
N GLN A 86 7.48 -4.61 -6.37
CA GLN A 86 6.33 -4.85 -5.50
C GLN A 86 6.63 -4.69 -4.01
N SER A 87 7.90 -4.83 -3.58
CA SER A 87 8.31 -4.61 -2.20
C SER A 87 8.44 -3.14 -1.79
N THR A 88 8.49 -2.17 -2.73
CA THR A 88 8.60 -0.73 -2.41
C THR A 88 7.25 -0.04 -2.14
N VAL A 89 6.14 -0.80 -2.18
CA VAL A 89 4.83 -0.32 -1.75
C VAL A 89 4.31 -1.13 -0.55
N PRO A 90 3.72 -0.47 0.46
CA PRO A 90 3.22 -1.10 1.68
C PRO A 90 1.95 -1.92 1.43
N PRO A 91 1.52 -2.73 2.41
CA PRO A 91 0.13 -3.13 2.49
C PRO A 91 -0.75 -1.95 2.94
N LYS A 92 -2.07 -2.07 2.83
CA LYS A 92 -3.04 -1.08 3.34
C LYS A 92 -3.70 -1.60 4.62
N PRO A 93 -3.12 -1.33 5.82
CA PRO A 93 -3.78 -1.61 7.09
C PRO A 93 -5.01 -0.74 7.32
N GLN A 94 -6.02 -1.33 7.94
CA GLN A 94 -7.30 -0.70 8.23
C GLN A 94 -7.80 -1.17 9.59
N ILE A 95 -8.48 -0.27 10.30
CA ILE A 95 -9.29 -0.65 11.47
C ILE A 95 -10.74 -0.67 11.03
N HIS A 96 -11.47 -1.73 11.35
CA HIS A 96 -12.91 -1.84 11.21
C HIS A 96 -13.52 -1.94 12.60
N VAL A 97 -14.44 -1.03 12.93
CA VAL A 97 -15.07 -0.93 14.25
C VAL A 97 -16.59 -0.98 14.07
N ARG A 98 -17.22 -2.03 14.58
CA ARG A 98 -18.65 -2.31 14.35
C ARG A 98 -19.38 -2.53 15.67
N GLY A 99 -20.45 -1.77 15.87
CA GLY A 99 -21.39 -1.92 16.98
C GLY A 99 -22.69 -2.57 16.48
N SER A 100 -23.13 -3.65 17.14
CA SER A 100 -24.42 -4.26 16.88
C SER A 100 -25.22 -4.61 18.14
N ARG A 101 -26.54 -4.51 18.04
CA ARG A 101 -27.50 -5.03 19.04
C ARG A 101 -28.45 -5.99 18.35
N GLY A 102 -28.35 -7.27 18.70
CA GLY A 102 -29.04 -8.35 17.99
C GLY A 102 -28.69 -8.34 16.49
N ARG A 103 -29.70 -8.12 15.64
CA ARG A 103 -29.53 -8.03 14.18
C ARG A 103 -29.26 -6.61 13.66
N ARG A 104 -29.42 -5.57 14.50
CA ARG A 104 -29.21 -4.17 14.11
C ARG A 104 -27.73 -3.82 14.17
N ILE A 105 -27.21 -3.21 13.11
CA ILE A 105 -25.92 -2.50 13.12
C ILE A 105 -26.21 -1.06 13.54
N ASP A 106 -25.64 -0.64 14.66
CA ASP A 106 -25.78 0.75 15.15
C ASP A 106 -24.67 1.65 14.58
N PHE A 107 -23.47 1.13 14.33
CA PHE A 107 -22.38 1.81 13.63
C PHE A 107 -21.43 0.78 12.99
N ASP A 108 -20.79 1.16 11.88
CA ASP A 108 -19.82 0.34 11.14
C ASP A 108 -18.80 1.26 10.48
N ILE A 109 -17.73 1.61 11.20
CA ILE A 109 -16.76 2.61 10.75
C ILE A 109 -15.41 1.99 10.38
N LYS A 110 -14.74 2.58 9.38
CA LYS A 110 -13.46 2.11 8.84
C LYS A 110 -12.44 3.23 8.79
N LEU A 111 -11.21 2.93 9.22
CA LEU A 111 -10.08 3.86 9.23
C LEU A 111 -8.91 3.28 8.43
N ASN A 112 -8.16 4.15 7.75
CA ASN A 112 -6.94 3.77 7.03
C ASN A 112 -5.70 4.10 7.87
N LEU A 113 -4.80 3.15 8.05
CA LEU A 113 -3.55 3.32 8.80
C LEU A 113 -2.30 3.39 7.90
N MET A 114 -2.44 3.31 6.57
CA MET A 114 -1.31 3.27 5.63
C MET A 114 -0.37 4.49 5.73
N THR A 115 -0.90 5.65 6.13
CA THR A 115 -0.11 6.88 6.37
C THR A 115 0.88 6.75 7.52
N LEU A 116 0.71 5.77 8.41
CA LEU A 116 1.61 5.50 9.53
C LEU A 116 2.83 4.65 9.14
N LEU A 117 2.84 4.08 7.93
CA LEU A 117 3.93 3.24 7.41
C LEU A 117 4.86 4.00 6.46
N VAL A 118 4.43 5.14 5.93
CA VAL A 118 5.13 5.87 4.86
C VAL A 118 5.36 7.32 5.30
N PRO A 119 6.57 7.68 5.73
CA PRO A 119 6.89 9.05 6.11
C PRO A 119 6.97 9.98 4.90
N ASP A 120 6.78 11.28 5.14
CA ASP A 120 6.88 12.30 4.10
C ASP A 120 8.32 12.50 3.59
N ASP A 121 9.33 12.34 4.45
CA ASP A 121 10.73 12.24 4.00
C ASP A 121 11.03 10.78 3.67
N GLU A 122 11.31 10.51 2.39
CA GLU A 122 11.66 9.20 1.87
C GLU A 122 12.95 8.65 2.49
N ARG A 123 13.83 9.51 3.02
CA ARG A 123 15.02 9.09 3.79
C ARG A 123 14.71 8.43 5.14
N LEU A 124 13.51 8.67 5.68
CA LEU A 124 13.04 8.06 6.92
C LEU A 124 12.24 6.77 6.67
N ARG A 125 11.98 6.43 5.39
CA ARG A 125 11.26 5.20 5.05
C ARG A 125 12.08 4.00 5.49
N MET A 126 11.43 3.07 6.18
CA MET A 126 12.00 1.81 6.58
C MET A 126 11.16 0.69 5.98
N ASP A 127 11.63 0.15 4.86
CA ASP A 127 11.10 -1.06 4.22
C ASP A 127 12.27 -1.95 3.81
N TYR A 128 12.09 -3.27 3.88
CA TYR A 128 13.11 -4.22 3.45
C TYR A 128 12.51 -5.54 2.98
N ILE A 129 13.24 -6.20 2.07
CA ILE A 129 12.96 -7.59 1.70
C ILE A 129 13.61 -8.50 2.73
N ARG A 130 12.84 -9.43 3.28
CA ARG A 130 13.33 -10.57 4.07
C ARG A 130 13.00 -11.86 3.31
N CYS A 131 14.02 -12.66 3.00
CA CYS A 131 13.79 -14.03 2.58
C CYS A 131 13.64 -14.95 3.80
N VAL A 132 13.19 -16.18 3.55
CA VAL A 132 13.11 -17.24 4.55
C VAL A 132 14.53 -17.62 5.03
N GLY A 133 14.75 -17.60 6.34
CA GLY A 133 16.08 -17.87 6.93
C GLY A 133 16.46 -19.35 6.96
N GLN A 134 17.68 -19.65 7.42
CA GLN A 134 18.09 -21.02 7.76
C GLN A 134 17.20 -21.60 8.87
N GLY A 135 16.84 -22.88 8.76
CA GLY A 135 15.92 -23.55 9.69
C GLY A 135 14.47 -23.02 9.78
N GLU A 136 14.08 -21.94 9.08
CA GLU A 136 12.70 -21.42 9.10
C GLU A 136 11.78 -22.29 8.22
N LEU A 137 10.71 -22.84 8.80
CA LEU A 137 9.74 -23.66 8.07
C LEU A 137 8.92 -22.80 7.09
N ALA A 138 9.00 -23.09 5.80
CA ALA A 138 8.23 -22.37 4.77
C ALA A 138 7.92 -23.25 3.55
N HIS A 139 7.00 -22.81 2.71
CA HIS A 139 6.81 -23.42 1.39
C HIS A 139 7.98 -23.05 0.47
N ARG A 140 8.94 -23.96 0.27
CA ARG A 140 10.22 -23.76 -0.45
C ARG A 140 10.27 -24.40 -1.85
N GLY A 141 9.10 -24.54 -2.48
CA GLY A 141 8.90 -25.22 -3.77
C GLY A 141 8.22 -26.59 -3.67
N GLY A 142 7.85 -27.03 -2.47
CA GLY A 142 7.06 -28.25 -2.26
C GLY A 142 5.57 -27.97 -2.06
N VAL A 143 4.77 -29.05 -2.10
CA VAL A 143 3.35 -29.04 -1.73
C VAL A 143 3.15 -28.81 -0.23
N ARG A 144 4.12 -29.25 0.59
CA ARG A 144 4.16 -29.04 2.05
C ARG A 144 5.26 -28.02 2.41
N PRO A 145 5.17 -27.36 3.58
CA PRO A 145 6.29 -26.58 4.12
C PRO A 145 7.48 -27.47 4.48
N ASP A 146 8.68 -26.93 4.37
CA ASP A 146 9.95 -27.58 4.69
C ASP A 146 10.98 -26.51 5.16
N VAL A 147 12.05 -26.94 5.82
CA VAL A 147 13.21 -26.11 6.18
C VAL A 147 14.28 -26.16 5.09
N LEU A 148 14.29 -27.21 4.26
CA LEU A 148 15.14 -27.34 3.07
C LEU A 148 14.35 -27.02 1.79
N PRO A 149 15.02 -26.63 0.68
CA PRO A 149 16.44 -26.28 0.59
C PRO A 149 16.76 -24.97 1.32
N GLU A 150 17.97 -24.89 1.87
CA GLU A 150 18.57 -23.62 2.25
C GLU A 150 19.18 -22.93 1.03
N VAL A 151 19.25 -21.61 1.11
CA VAL A 151 19.74 -20.72 0.07
C VAL A 151 20.75 -19.78 0.75
N GLY A 152 21.92 -19.61 0.15
CA GLY A 152 22.99 -18.74 0.64
C GLY A 152 22.92 -17.35 0.03
N GLU A 153 24.07 -16.80 -0.34
CA GLU A 153 24.17 -15.48 -0.98
C GLU A 153 23.26 -15.34 -2.22
N GLY A 154 22.68 -14.16 -2.41
CA GLY A 154 21.73 -13.90 -3.51
C GLY A 154 20.35 -14.52 -3.30
N GLU A 155 19.84 -14.49 -2.07
CA GLU A 155 18.64 -15.26 -1.66
C GLU A 155 17.43 -15.08 -2.60
N LEU A 156 17.08 -13.84 -2.96
CA LEU A 156 15.93 -13.54 -3.81
C LEU A 156 16.15 -14.07 -5.24
N GLU A 157 17.32 -13.82 -5.83
CA GLU A 157 17.71 -14.31 -7.15
C GLU A 157 17.63 -15.84 -7.24
N GLU A 158 18.15 -16.53 -6.23
CA GLU A 158 18.18 -17.99 -6.17
C GLU A 158 16.78 -18.59 -5.99
N TRP A 159 15.91 -17.99 -5.15
CA TRP A 159 14.51 -18.40 -5.05
C TRP A 159 13.74 -18.21 -6.35
N CYS A 160 13.92 -17.08 -7.03
CA CYS A 160 13.33 -16.81 -8.33
C CYS A 160 13.86 -17.79 -9.40
N ARG A 161 15.15 -18.10 -9.40
CA ARG A 161 15.78 -19.08 -10.29
C ARG A 161 15.19 -20.48 -10.09
N ARG A 162 15.06 -20.93 -8.84
CA ARG A 162 14.43 -22.22 -8.48
C ARG A 162 12.98 -22.29 -8.93
N PHE A 163 12.19 -21.25 -8.68
CA PHE A 163 10.80 -21.20 -9.14
C PHE A 163 10.69 -21.29 -10.66
N VAL A 164 11.55 -20.62 -11.42
CA VAL A 164 11.54 -20.71 -12.89
C VAL A 164 11.93 -22.12 -13.36
N GLN A 165 12.94 -22.75 -12.74
CA GLN A 165 13.40 -24.10 -13.08
C GLN A 165 12.46 -25.23 -12.64
N ASP A 166 11.56 -25.00 -11.67
CA ASP A 166 10.58 -25.99 -11.24
C ASP A 166 9.71 -26.49 -12.41
N THR A 167 9.67 -27.80 -12.61
CA THR A 167 8.97 -28.45 -13.73
C THR A 167 7.51 -28.80 -13.40
N ALA A 168 7.04 -28.56 -12.17
CA ALA A 168 5.69 -28.85 -11.74
C ALA A 168 4.61 -28.20 -12.63
N THR A 169 3.52 -28.94 -12.82
CA THR A 169 2.38 -28.54 -13.66
C THR A 169 1.73 -27.24 -13.17
N VAL A 170 1.62 -27.09 -11.85
CA VAL A 170 1.12 -25.87 -11.19
C VAL A 170 2.09 -25.49 -10.06
N LYS A 171 2.66 -24.31 -10.17
CA LYS A 171 3.58 -23.69 -9.22
C LYS A 171 3.20 -22.24 -8.96
N THR A 172 3.36 -21.78 -7.73
CA THR A 172 3.08 -20.39 -7.32
C THR A 172 4.23 -19.78 -6.53
N PHE A 173 4.60 -18.55 -6.87
CA PHE A 173 5.53 -17.71 -6.10
C PHE A 173 4.76 -16.57 -5.45
N SER A 174 5.00 -16.30 -4.17
CA SER A 174 4.36 -15.18 -3.47
C SER A 174 5.32 -14.28 -2.71
N LEU A 175 4.99 -12.99 -2.75
CA LEU A 175 5.52 -11.96 -1.85
C LEU A 175 4.41 -11.57 -0.87
N ASP A 176 4.68 -11.70 0.42
CA ASP A 176 3.78 -11.21 1.48
C ASP A 176 4.32 -9.89 2.07
N ARG A 177 3.50 -8.85 2.06
CA ARG A 177 3.74 -7.56 2.70
C ARG A 177 3.29 -7.63 4.16
N VAL A 178 4.23 -7.52 5.08
CA VAL A 178 4.03 -7.72 6.52
C VAL A 178 4.27 -6.42 7.26
N ILE A 179 3.32 -6.02 8.11
CA ILE A 179 3.50 -4.90 9.03
C ILE A 179 4.16 -5.42 10.30
N ALA A 180 5.26 -4.78 10.72
CA ALA A 180 5.93 -5.12 11.97
C ALA A 180 5.72 -4.04 13.03
N ASN A 181 5.74 -4.44 14.31
CA ASN A 181 5.88 -3.55 15.47
C ASN A 181 4.77 -2.49 15.69
N LEU A 182 3.59 -2.66 15.09
CA LEU A 182 2.37 -1.89 15.40
C LEU A 182 1.63 -2.55 16.57
N ASP A 183 1.33 -1.79 17.63
CA ASP A 183 0.55 -2.28 18.77
C ASP A 183 -0.96 -2.18 18.51
N VAL A 184 -1.49 -3.17 17.79
CA VAL A 184 -2.93 -3.30 17.53
C VAL A 184 -3.74 -3.51 18.81
N GLY A 185 -3.18 -4.19 19.81
CA GLY A 185 -3.89 -4.49 21.07
C GLY A 185 -4.11 -3.25 21.93
N TRP A 186 -3.11 -2.35 21.97
CA TRP A 186 -3.25 -1.05 22.62
C TRP A 186 -4.32 -0.19 21.94
N ILE A 187 -4.30 -0.11 20.61
CA ILE A 187 -5.32 0.64 19.83
C ILE A 187 -6.72 0.03 20.05
N GLU A 188 -6.85 -1.30 20.08
CA GLU A 188 -8.11 -1.99 20.38
C GLU A 188 -8.66 -1.62 21.76
N GLY A 189 -7.81 -1.67 22.79
CA GLY A 189 -8.17 -1.31 24.16
C GLY A 189 -8.64 0.15 24.28
N GLN A 190 -7.99 1.07 23.56
CA GLN A 190 -8.41 2.47 23.47
C GLN A 190 -9.78 2.63 22.79
N LEU A 191 -10.02 1.95 21.66
CA LEU A 191 -11.30 1.95 20.95
C LEU A 191 -12.45 1.39 21.79
N ARG A 192 -12.22 0.25 22.47
CA ARG A 192 -13.21 -0.34 23.38
C ARG A 192 -13.52 0.58 24.56
N SER A 193 -12.49 1.21 25.13
CA SER A 193 -12.65 2.19 26.21
C SER A 193 -13.47 3.41 25.75
N LEU A 194 -13.20 3.93 24.55
CA LEU A 194 -13.95 5.04 23.95
C LEU A 194 -15.44 4.70 23.79
N ILE A 195 -15.75 3.52 23.26
CA ILE A 195 -17.14 3.08 23.04
C ILE A 195 -17.87 2.85 24.38
N ALA A 196 -17.16 2.37 25.41
CA ALA A 196 -17.72 2.27 26.76
C ALA A 196 -18.08 3.66 27.34
N THR A 197 -17.29 4.71 27.09
CA THR A 197 -17.66 6.08 27.55
C THR A 197 -18.93 6.61 26.87
N LEU A 198 -19.26 6.15 25.66
CA LEU A 198 -20.53 6.44 24.96
C LEU A 198 -21.73 5.64 25.50
N LYS A 199 -21.56 4.89 26.60
CA LYS A 199 -22.59 4.05 27.24
C LYS A 199 -23.21 3.01 26.29
N TYR A 200 -22.48 2.60 25.27
CA TYR A 200 -22.96 1.60 24.32
C TYR A 200 -23.06 0.22 24.98
N ARG A 201 -24.22 -0.44 24.85
CA ARG A 201 -24.53 -1.75 25.46
C ARG A 201 -24.56 -2.91 24.45
N GLY A 202 -24.31 -2.63 23.17
CA GLY A 202 -24.25 -3.67 22.15
C GLY A 202 -22.93 -4.44 22.13
N ALA A 203 -22.89 -5.47 21.29
CA ALA A 203 -21.66 -6.16 20.95
C ALA A 203 -20.76 -5.23 20.12
N VAL A 204 -19.48 -5.21 20.43
CA VAL A 204 -18.48 -4.38 19.75
C VAL A 204 -17.40 -5.27 19.16
N ASP A 205 -17.32 -5.28 17.84
CA ASP A 205 -16.24 -5.88 17.08
C ASP A 205 -15.21 -4.82 16.69
N VAL A 206 -13.93 -5.13 16.88
CA VAL A 206 -12.80 -4.29 16.46
C VAL A 206 -11.82 -5.20 15.74
N THR A 207 -11.79 -5.09 14.41
CA THR A 207 -11.01 -5.98 13.55
C THR A 207 -9.95 -5.17 12.80
N PHE A 208 -8.70 -5.66 12.82
CA PHE A 208 -7.59 -5.09 12.05
C PHE A 208 -7.44 -5.84 10.72
N LEU A 209 -7.77 -5.19 9.61
CA LEU A 209 -7.72 -5.76 8.27
C LEU A 209 -6.49 -5.24 7.52
N VAL A 210 -5.83 -6.11 6.76
CA VAL A 210 -4.66 -5.73 5.95
C VAL A 210 -4.92 -6.12 4.50
N THR A 211 -5.29 -5.14 3.67
CA THR A 211 -5.51 -5.35 2.23
C THR A 211 -4.24 -5.08 1.43
N HIS A 212 -4.20 -5.53 0.18
CA HIS A 212 -3.05 -5.46 -0.73
C HIS A 212 -1.79 -6.12 -0.14
N SER A 213 -1.96 -7.10 0.74
CA SER A 213 -0.87 -7.73 1.49
C SER A 213 -0.16 -8.84 0.74
N ARG A 214 -0.73 -9.41 -0.32
CA ARG A 214 -0.11 -10.53 -1.05
C ARG A 214 0.01 -10.27 -2.53
N VAL A 215 1.16 -10.62 -3.11
CA VAL A 215 1.36 -10.70 -4.56
C VAL A 215 1.61 -12.16 -4.91
N LEU A 216 0.92 -12.68 -5.94
CA LEU A 216 0.96 -14.08 -6.33
C LEU A 216 1.22 -14.23 -7.83
N VAL A 217 2.35 -14.85 -8.19
CA VAL A 217 2.64 -15.27 -9.56
C VAL A 217 2.37 -16.77 -9.66
N GLN A 218 1.46 -17.18 -10.53
CA GLN A 218 1.27 -18.58 -10.91
C GLN A 218 1.83 -18.79 -12.32
N ASN A 219 2.42 -19.95 -12.61
CA ASN A 219 2.64 -20.33 -14.01
C ASN A 219 1.31 -20.47 -14.76
N PRO A 220 1.27 -20.21 -16.09
CA PRO A 220 0.10 -20.52 -16.90
C PRO A 220 -0.17 -22.03 -16.87
N ASP A 221 -1.45 -22.41 -16.85
CA ASP A 221 -1.86 -23.80 -16.76
C ASP A 221 -1.50 -24.52 -18.07
N ARG A 222 -0.52 -25.42 -18.03
CA ARG A 222 -0.02 -26.18 -19.21
C ARG A 222 -1.01 -27.23 -19.75
N VAL A 223 -2.17 -27.37 -19.13
CA VAL A 223 -3.20 -28.36 -19.48
C VAL A 223 -4.40 -27.63 -20.06
N ASN A 224 -4.87 -28.06 -21.24
CA ASN A 224 -6.00 -27.45 -21.93
C ASN A 224 -7.21 -27.26 -21.00
N GLN A 225 -7.84 -26.08 -21.09
CA GLN A 225 -8.95 -25.63 -20.22
C GLN A 225 -10.15 -26.61 -20.15
N PHE A 226 -10.26 -27.54 -21.11
CA PHE A 226 -11.30 -28.58 -21.19
C PHE A 226 -11.23 -29.68 -20.12
N PHE A 227 -10.08 -29.96 -19.50
CA PHE A 227 -9.94 -31.05 -18.50
C PHE A 227 -9.96 -30.60 -17.03
N THR A 228 -10.18 -29.30 -16.78
CA THR A 228 -9.89 -28.62 -15.50
C THR A 228 -10.66 -29.13 -14.28
N ASN A 229 -11.78 -29.83 -14.46
CA ASN A 229 -12.73 -30.12 -13.37
C ASN A 229 -12.41 -31.35 -12.50
N VAL A 230 -11.47 -32.23 -12.88
CA VAL A 230 -11.20 -33.47 -12.12
C VAL A 230 -9.71 -33.65 -11.76
N THR A 231 -8.78 -33.33 -12.65
CA THR A 231 -7.33 -33.47 -12.40
C THR A 231 -6.71 -32.35 -11.55
N SER A 232 -7.37 -31.19 -11.46
CA SER A 232 -6.89 -30.04 -10.66
C SER A 232 -6.92 -30.28 -9.14
N LEU A 233 -7.63 -31.33 -8.69
CA LEU A 233 -7.70 -31.77 -7.29
C LEU A 233 -6.50 -32.66 -6.87
N PHE A 234 -5.83 -33.31 -7.83
CA PHE A 234 -4.76 -34.28 -7.57
C PHE A 234 -3.36 -33.78 -7.94
N SER A 235 -3.25 -32.68 -8.69
CA SER A 235 -1.96 -32.05 -8.95
C SER A 235 -1.56 -31.18 -7.76
N GLY A 236 -0.58 -31.67 -6.97
CA GLY A 236 0.01 -30.92 -5.87
C GLY A 236 0.61 -29.62 -6.38
N LYS A 237 0.14 -28.48 -5.85
CA LYS A 237 0.63 -27.16 -6.23
C LYS A 237 1.92 -26.87 -5.49
N ASN A 238 3.03 -26.75 -6.21
CA ASN A 238 4.30 -26.34 -5.62
C ASN A 238 4.22 -24.86 -5.22
N LYS A 239 4.61 -24.55 -3.98
CA LYS A 239 4.49 -23.19 -3.43
C LYS A 239 5.86 -22.64 -3.03
N TYR A 240 6.09 -21.39 -3.34
CA TYR A 240 7.24 -20.59 -2.92
C TYR A 240 6.73 -19.39 -2.11
N GLU A 241 6.58 -19.59 -0.80
CA GLU A 241 6.17 -18.56 0.17
C GLU A 241 7.40 -18.13 0.99
N VAL A 242 8.44 -17.72 0.25
CA VAL A 242 9.81 -17.56 0.76
C VAL A 242 10.27 -16.11 0.88
N ILE A 243 9.50 -15.14 0.38
CA ILE A 243 9.85 -13.71 0.41
C ILE A 243 8.78 -12.91 1.14
N LYS A 244 9.21 -12.05 2.06
CA LYS A 244 8.37 -11.06 2.76
C LYS A 244 8.91 -9.65 2.49
N SER A 245 8.03 -8.69 2.23
CA SER A 245 8.33 -7.26 2.24
C SER A 245 7.88 -6.72 3.60
N VAL A 246 8.83 -6.32 4.44
CA VAL A 246 8.55 -5.92 5.82
C VAL A 246 8.45 -4.40 5.90
N TRP A 247 7.35 -3.92 6.47
CA TRP A 247 7.01 -2.52 6.70
C TRP A 247 6.84 -2.26 8.20
N PRO A 248 7.90 -1.96 8.94
CA PRO A 248 7.80 -1.74 10.37
C PRO A 248 7.16 -0.38 10.66
N PHE A 249 6.11 -0.38 11.47
CA PHE A 249 5.56 0.83 12.08
C PHE A 249 6.55 1.48 13.06
N ALA A 250 7.37 0.65 13.73
CA ALA A 250 8.43 1.06 14.63
C ALA A 250 9.67 0.17 14.50
N THR A 251 10.83 0.67 14.97
CA THR A 251 12.12 -0.06 14.97
C THR A 251 12.07 -1.38 15.75
N THR A 252 11.40 -1.38 16.90
CA THR A 252 11.29 -2.50 17.84
C THR A 252 9.87 -2.63 18.36
N LYS A 253 9.56 -3.75 19.03
CA LYS A 253 8.20 -3.99 19.58
C LYS A 253 7.87 -3.01 20.69
N ASN A 254 6.58 -2.89 21.02
CA ASN A 254 6.18 -2.06 22.15
C ASN A 254 6.76 -2.60 23.46
N GLY A 255 7.27 -1.70 24.31
CA GLY A 255 7.98 -2.04 25.54
C GLY A 255 9.49 -2.33 25.41
N GLU A 256 10.05 -2.47 24.20
CA GLU A 256 11.49 -2.67 24.02
C GLU A 256 12.26 -1.34 24.05
N PRO A 257 13.46 -1.28 24.70
CA PRO A 257 14.25 -0.06 24.78
C PRO A 257 14.71 0.41 23.39
N GLY A 258 14.71 1.72 23.16
CA GLY A 258 15.09 2.31 21.87
C GLY A 258 14.00 2.27 20.78
N ARG A 259 12.75 1.92 21.13
CA ARG A 259 11.60 1.98 20.20
C ARG A 259 11.43 3.38 19.61
N ARG A 260 11.45 3.46 18.29
CA ARG A 260 11.16 4.66 17.50
C ARG A 260 10.10 4.32 16.45
N CYS A 261 8.99 5.05 16.46
CA CYS A 261 7.95 4.92 15.42
C CYS A 261 8.40 5.67 14.16
N ILE A 262 8.06 5.17 12.97
CA ILE A 262 8.53 5.73 11.69
C ILE A 262 7.85 7.06 11.35
N VAL A 263 6.56 7.19 11.65
CA VAL A 263 5.78 8.41 11.39
C VAL A 263 5.33 9.06 12.71
N GLN A 264 4.53 8.35 13.51
CA GLN A 264 4.03 8.79 14.81
C GLN A 264 3.72 7.57 15.68
N SER A 265 3.69 7.72 17.00
CA SER A 265 3.29 6.62 17.90
C SER A 265 1.78 6.38 17.90
N GLU A 266 1.36 5.20 18.36
CA GLU A 266 -0.05 4.87 18.55
C GLU A 266 -0.75 5.87 19.48
N GLU A 267 -0.05 6.35 20.52
CA GLU A 267 -0.56 7.38 21.43
C GLU A 267 -0.84 8.72 20.77
N VAL A 268 0.08 9.18 19.89
CA VAL A 268 -0.10 10.45 19.16
C VAL A 268 -1.24 10.29 18.17
N TRP A 269 -1.27 9.19 17.41
CA TRP A 269 -2.38 8.86 16.53
C TRP A 269 -3.72 8.83 17.28
N TRP A 270 -3.78 8.17 18.44
CA TRP A 270 -5.01 8.12 19.23
C TRP A 270 -5.46 9.50 19.72
N LYS A 271 -4.54 10.34 20.21
CA LYS A 271 -4.85 11.71 20.65
C LYS A 271 -5.50 12.55 19.54
N GLU A 272 -5.09 12.33 18.28
CA GLU A 272 -5.63 13.01 17.10
C GLU A 272 -6.95 12.42 16.58
N TRP A 273 -7.14 11.10 16.68
CA TRP A 273 -8.25 10.40 16.03
C TRP A 273 -9.41 10.04 16.98
N LYS A 274 -9.20 10.05 18.31
CA LYS A 274 -10.23 9.71 19.30
C LYS A 274 -11.53 10.52 19.15
N ASP A 275 -11.45 11.80 18.81
CA ASP A 275 -12.60 12.71 18.77
C ASP A 275 -13.37 12.60 17.43
N PRO A 276 -12.71 12.55 16.25
CA PRO A 276 -13.33 12.12 14.99
C PRO A 276 -14.02 10.75 15.09
N ILE A 277 -13.37 9.76 15.71
CA ILE A 277 -13.94 8.43 15.94
C ILE A 277 -15.17 8.52 16.85
N ARG A 278 -15.09 9.27 17.96
CA ARG A 278 -16.22 9.47 18.88
C ARG A 278 -17.42 10.07 18.15
N TYR A 279 -17.17 11.09 17.33
CA TYR A 279 -18.20 11.76 16.54
C TYR A 279 -18.83 10.83 15.50
N ALA A 280 -18.04 10.10 14.73
CA ALA A 280 -18.56 9.13 13.76
C ALA A 280 -19.43 8.04 14.41
N ILE A 281 -19.03 7.54 15.59
CA ILE A 281 -19.80 6.55 16.35
C ILE A 281 -21.08 7.14 16.95
N SER A 282 -21.04 8.36 17.52
CA SER A 282 -22.24 9.00 18.07
C SER A 282 -23.29 9.34 17.01
N GLN A 283 -22.84 9.65 15.78
CA GLN A 283 -23.70 9.83 14.61
C GLN A 283 -24.17 8.51 13.97
N LYS A 284 -23.92 7.35 14.60
CA LYS A 284 -24.35 6.01 14.11
C LYS A 284 -23.87 5.72 12.68
N ARG A 285 -22.69 6.26 12.33
CA ARG A 285 -22.19 6.25 10.94
C ARG A 285 -21.87 4.83 10.47
N GLN A 286 -22.12 4.58 9.19
CA GLN A 286 -21.62 3.42 8.46
C GLN A 286 -20.77 3.91 7.28
N GLY A 287 -19.49 3.52 7.20
CA GLY A 287 -18.56 3.98 6.16
C GLY A 287 -17.17 4.31 6.68
N TRP A 288 -16.47 5.23 6.01
CA TRP A 288 -15.12 5.64 6.38
C TRP A 288 -15.11 6.81 7.38
N VAL A 289 -14.08 6.86 8.21
CA VAL A 289 -13.60 8.06 8.91
C VAL A 289 -12.26 8.44 8.27
N THR A 290 -12.15 9.69 7.87
CA THR A 290 -11.14 10.18 6.93
C THR A 290 -10.35 11.35 7.51
N VAL A 291 -9.36 11.84 6.77
CA VAL A 291 -8.61 13.05 7.16
C VAL A 291 -9.52 14.27 7.20
N GLU A 292 -10.60 14.31 6.41
CA GLU A 292 -11.61 15.38 6.46
C GLU A 292 -12.34 15.37 7.80
N ASP A 293 -12.73 14.21 8.32
CA ASP A 293 -13.34 14.10 9.66
C ASP A 293 -12.38 14.54 10.78
N LYS A 294 -11.07 14.32 10.59
CA LYS A 294 -10.03 14.86 11.48
C LYS A 294 -9.95 16.39 11.36
N LEU A 295 -10.04 16.95 10.15
CA LEU A 295 -10.04 18.39 9.92
C LEU A 295 -11.28 19.06 10.55
N GLU A 296 -12.48 18.52 10.29
CA GLU A 296 -13.74 18.99 10.89
C GLU A 296 -13.69 18.95 12.43
N ALA A 297 -13.17 17.88 13.04
CA ALA A 297 -13.03 17.80 14.49
C ALA A 297 -12.06 18.85 15.07
N VAL A 298 -10.97 19.16 14.36
CA VAL A 298 -10.00 20.20 14.76
C VAL A 298 -10.57 21.61 14.56
N MET A 299 -11.29 21.86 13.47
CA MET A 299 -11.82 23.19 13.13
C MET A 299 -13.09 23.54 13.91
N GLU A 300 -14.01 22.59 14.08
CA GLU A 300 -15.33 22.82 14.68
C GLU A 300 -15.46 22.26 16.10
N GLY A 301 -14.46 21.52 16.59
CA GLY A 301 -14.52 20.84 17.89
C GLY A 301 -15.46 19.63 17.93
N LYS A 302 -15.92 19.14 16.77
CA LYS A 302 -16.79 17.95 16.64
C LYS A 302 -16.19 16.77 17.42
N GLY A 303 -16.97 16.21 18.34
CA GLY A 303 -16.56 15.09 19.19
C GLY A 303 -15.95 15.47 20.55
N ASN A 304 -15.44 16.69 20.75
CA ASN A 304 -14.92 17.14 22.06
C ASN A 304 -16.02 17.28 23.12
N GLN A 305 -17.22 17.64 22.69
CA GLN A 305 -18.44 17.64 23.50
C GLN A 305 -19.39 16.65 22.84
N THR A 306 -19.80 15.61 23.58
CA THR A 306 -20.82 14.66 23.09
C THR A 306 -21.95 14.64 24.09
N GLU A 307 -23.13 15.05 23.63
CA GLU A 307 -24.39 14.84 24.35
C GLU A 307 -24.63 13.34 24.56
N SER A 308 -25.51 12.98 25.50
CA SER A 308 -25.83 11.57 25.75
C SER A 308 -26.40 10.91 24.49
N VAL A 309 -25.65 9.99 23.89
CA VAL A 309 -26.07 9.29 22.67
C VAL A 309 -27.29 8.42 22.99
N ASP A 310 -28.45 8.77 22.42
CA ASP A 310 -29.61 7.89 22.45
C ASP A 310 -29.36 6.71 21.50
N TRP A 311 -29.09 5.53 22.06
CA TRP A 311 -28.99 4.30 21.29
C TRP A 311 -30.37 3.73 20.91
N GLY A 312 -31.48 4.21 21.50
CA GLY A 312 -32.80 3.60 21.40
C GLY A 312 -32.91 2.32 22.25
N PRO A 313 -34.10 1.71 22.35
CA PRO A 313 -34.39 0.63 23.28
C PRO A 313 -33.47 -0.60 23.10
N ASP A 314 -33.05 -1.19 24.21
CA ASP A 314 -32.28 -2.44 24.23
C ASP A 314 -33.17 -3.59 23.69
N GLN A 315 -32.85 -4.12 22.50
CA GLN A 315 -33.59 -5.23 21.88
C GLN A 315 -33.37 -6.61 22.54
N TYR A 316 -32.85 -6.63 23.77
CA TYR A 316 -32.74 -7.85 24.58
C TYR A 316 -34.06 -8.14 25.31
N GLY A 317 -35.13 -8.33 24.53
CA GLY A 317 -36.44 -8.75 25.00
C GLY A 317 -36.70 -10.22 24.64
N THR A 318 -36.54 -11.09 25.63
CA THR A 318 -37.14 -12.44 25.75
C THR A 318 -37.26 -13.30 24.48
N SER A 319 -36.37 -14.31 24.39
CA SER A 319 -36.77 -15.65 23.93
C SER A 319 -37.42 -16.41 25.07
#